data_AF-A0A8W7PNK4-F1
#
_entry.id   AF-A0A8W7PNK4-F1
#
_cell.length_a   1.000
_cell.length_b   1.000
_cell.length_c   1.000
_cell.angle_alpha   90.00
_cell.angle_beta   90.00
_cell.angle_gamma   90.00
#
_symmetry.space_group_name_H-M   'P 1'
#
loop_
_entity.id
_entity.type
_entity.pdbx_description
1 polymer ?
#
loop_
_entity_poly.entity_id
_entity_poly.type
_entity_poly.pdbx_seq_one_letter_code
_entity_poly.pdbx_strand_id
1 'polypeptide(L)'
;LTIIHLNDFHARFEETNTVSTRCKPDEGERCIGGYGRVVSRVKSLQQEYADRNPIYLNAGDSFQGTIWYTLLRWNVTAYFLNLLPADAMTLGNHEFDHGVEGLVPFLGAIDSPMLVANIDDREEPTLQGSTSEVSCWSVWSQIESLCDTHATDTLSMTDRSAS
;
A
#
# COMPACT_ATOMS: atom_id res chain seq x y z
N LEU A 1 -16.35 11.89 9.98
CA LEU A 1 -15.27 11.03 9.49
C LEU A 1 -15.54 10.74 8.03
N THR A 2 -14.58 11.05 7.16
CA THR A 2 -14.62 10.70 5.73
C THR A 2 -13.43 9.81 5.45
N ILE A 3 -13.67 8.62 4.90
CA ILE A 3 -12.60 7.68 4.55
C ILE A 3 -12.35 7.76 3.05
N ILE A 4 -11.10 8.07 2.70
CA ILE A 4 -10.57 8.03 1.33
C ILE A 4 -9.58 6.88 1.33
N HIS A 5 -9.69 5.93 0.40
CA HIS A 5 -8.78 4.78 0.38
C HIS A 5 -8.30 4.43 -1.03
N LEU A 6 -7.12 3.81 -1.08
CA LEU A 6 -6.53 3.15 -2.23
C LEU A 6 -6.15 1.72 -1.82
N ASN A 7 -6.30 0.76 -2.73
CA ASN A 7 -5.83 -0.62 -2.56
C ASN A 7 -5.40 -1.17 -3.92
N ASP A 8 -4.67 -2.29 -3.93
CA ASP A 8 -4.39 -3.10 -5.11
C ASP A 8 -3.84 -2.28 -6.28
N PHE A 9 -3.02 -1.28 -5.96
CA PHE A 9 -2.55 -0.34 -6.97
C PHE A 9 -1.66 -1.04 -8.00
N HIS A 10 -0.93 -2.07 -7.56
CA HIS A 10 -0.09 -2.93 -8.39
C HIS A 10 0.71 -2.14 -9.44
N ALA A 11 1.50 -1.17 -8.94
CA ALA A 11 2.42 -0.38 -9.75
C ALA A 11 1.82 0.29 -11.01
N ARG A 12 0.51 0.62 -11.00
CA ARG A 12 -0.17 1.33 -12.09
C ARG A 12 0.04 2.85 -12.02
N PHE A 13 1.30 3.28 -12.00
CA PHE A 13 1.65 4.70 -11.87
C PHE A 13 1.15 5.55 -13.05
N GLU A 14 1.08 4.93 -14.23
CA GLU A 14 0.49 5.52 -15.44
C GLU A 14 -1.00 5.18 -15.56
N GLU A 15 -1.69 5.91 -16.42
CA GLU A 15 -3.08 5.61 -16.75
C GLU A 15 -3.22 4.27 -17.47
N THR A 16 -4.31 3.55 -17.15
CA THR A 16 -4.67 2.30 -17.80
C THR A 16 -5.97 2.48 -18.57
N ASN A 17 -6.28 1.56 -19.47
CA ASN A 17 -7.65 1.46 -19.98
C ASN A 17 -8.57 0.79 -18.93
N THR A 18 -9.84 0.60 -19.30
CA THR A 18 -10.87 0.05 -18.40
C THR A 18 -10.69 -1.44 -18.06
N VAL A 19 -9.79 -2.15 -18.74
CA VAL A 19 -9.40 -3.53 -18.41
C VAL A 19 -8.01 -3.60 -17.76
N SER A 20 -7.52 -2.47 -17.26
CA SER A 20 -6.27 -2.36 -16.48
C SER A 20 -4.99 -2.71 -17.26
N THR A 21 -5.02 -2.58 -18.59
CA THR A 21 -3.82 -2.67 -19.44
C THR A 21 -3.38 -1.28 -19.92
N ARG A 22 -2.27 -1.20 -20.65
CA ARG A 22 -1.74 0.07 -21.17
C ARG A 22 -2.82 0.81 -21.96
N CYS A 23 -3.09 2.07 -21.59
CA CYS A 23 -4.06 2.88 -22.31
C CYS A 23 -3.52 3.35 -23.67
N LYS A 24 -4.40 3.39 -24.67
CA LYS A 24 -4.14 3.95 -26.00
C LYS A 24 -5.20 4.99 -26.40
N PRO A 25 -5.06 6.24 -25.94
CA PRO A 25 -6.05 7.28 -26.22
C PRO A 25 -6.19 7.56 -27.73
N ASP A 26 -5.10 7.41 -28.50
CA ASP A 26 -5.07 7.61 -29.96
C ASP A 26 -5.94 6.58 -30.71
N GLU A 27 -6.18 5.41 -30.11
CA GLU A 27 -7.09 4.37 -30.61
C GLU A 27 -8.54 4.57 -30.09
N GLY A 28 -8.82 5.68 -29.41
CA GLY A 28 -10.13 6.02 -28.85
C GLY A 28 -10.41 5.37 -27.49
N GLU A 29 -9.40 4.80 -26.82
CA GLU A 29 -9.59 4.19 -25.51
C GLU A 29 -9.84 5.24 -24.42
N ARG A 30 -10.68 4.86 -23.44
CA ARG A 30 -10.86 5.65 -22.21
C ARG A 30 -9.78 5.31 -21.20
N CYS A 31 -8.89 6.27 -20.95
CA CYS A 31 -7.90 6.14 -19.89
C CYS A 31 -8.49 6.48 -18.52
N ILE A 32 -8.14 5.67 -17.52
CA ILE A 32 -8.56 5.79 -16.13
C ILE A 32 -7.35 5.61 -15.22
N GLY A 33 -7.51 5.93 -13.94
CA GLY A 33 -6.44 5.73 -12.95
C GLY A 33 -5.17 6.53 -13.27
N GLY A 34 -4.02 5.95 -12.90
CA GLY A 34 -2.73 6.61 -12.87
C GLY A 34 -2.53 7.42 -11.58
N TYR A 35 -1.32 7.35 -11.02
CA TYR A 35 -1.05 7.90 -9.70
C TYR A 35 -1.23 9.42 -9.64
N GLY A 36 -0.91 10.14 -10.72
CA GLY A 36 -1.16 11.58 -10.79
C GLY A 36 -2.63 11.97 -10.62
N ARG A 37 -3.57 11.18 -11.16
CA ARG A 37 -5.01 11.39 -10.97
C ARG A 37 -5.48 10.98 -9.58
N VAL A 38 -4.92 9.91 -9.02
CA VAL A 38 -5.17 9.52 -7.62
C VAL A 38 -4.78 10.67 -6.68
N VAL A 39 -3.55 11.17 -6.79
CA VAL A 39 -3.04 12.28 -5.96
C VAL A 39 -3.94 13.51 -6.07
N SER A 40 -4.30 13.90 -7.29
CA SER A 40 -5.20 15.04 -7.53
C SER A 40 -6.56 14.83 -6.87
N ARG A 41 -7.16 13.65 -7.03
CA ARG A 41 -8.49 13.36 -6.48
C ARG A 41 -8.47 13.27 -4.95
N VAL A 42 -7.48 12.62 -4.34
CA VAL A 42 -7.36 12.53 -2.88
C VAL A 42 -7.21 13.93 -2.28
N LYS A 43 -6.33 14.78 -2.84
CA LYS A 43 -6.18 16.17 -2.37
C LYS A 43 -7.47 16.97 -2.50
N SER A 44 -8.19 16.82 -3.61
CA SER A 44 -9.51 17.44 -3.80
C SER A 44 -10.53 16.96 -2.76
N LEU A 45 -10.58 15.65 -2.48
CA LEU A 45 -11.48 15.07 -1.49
C LEU A 45 -11.14 15.55 -0.07
N GLN A 46 -9.86 15.62 0.29
CA GLN A 46 -9.43 16.15 1.59
C GLN A 46 -9.86 17.61 1.78
N GLN A 47 -9.84 18.42 0.72
CA GLN A 47 -10.34 19.80 0.76
C GLN A 47 -11.87 19.86 0.81
N GLU A 48 -12.55 19.07 -0.03
CA GLU A 48 -14.01 19.00 -0.14
C GLU A 48 -14.67 18.58 1.18
N TYR A 49 -14.02 17.67 1.92
CA TYR A 49 -14.52 17.11 3.17
C TYR A 49 -13.74 17.57 4.40
N ALA A 50 -13.04 18.71 4.35
CA ALA A 50 -12.21 19.22 5.44
C ALA A 50 -12.99 19.39 6.76
N ASP A 51 -14.30 19.67 6.70
CA ASP A 51 -15.21 19.79 7.85
C ASP A 51 -15.63 18.45 8.45
N ARG A 52 -15.25 17.32 7.83
CA ARG A 52 -15.67 15.97 8.22
C ARG A 52 -14.52 15.06 8.64
N ASN A 53 -13.34 15.61 8.92
CA ASN A 53 -12.12 14.87 9.26
C ASN A 53 -11.82 13.79 8.20
N PRO A 54 -11.35 14.18 7.01
CA PRO A 54 -11.00 13.23 5.97
C PRO A 54 -9.67 12.55 6.30
N ILE A 55 -9.63 11.23 6.18
CA ILE A 55 -8.42 10.41 6.30
C ILE A 55 -8.15 9.66 5.00
N TYR A 56 -6.88 9.56 4.60
CA TYR A 56 -6.41 8.83 3.43
C TYR A 56 -5.65 7.57 3.84
N LEU A 57 -6.15 6.41 3.42
CA LEU A 57 -5.61 5.10 3.77
C LEU A 57 -5.12 4.36 2.51
N ASN A 58 -4.02 3.62 2.63
CA ASN A 58 -3.58 2.66 1.61
C ASN A 58 -3.63 1.24 2.16
N ALA A 59 -4.44 0.36 1.55
CA ALA A 59 -4.69 -0.99 2.04
C ALA A 59 -3.70 -2.05 1.50
N GLY A 60 -2.55 -1.65 0.96
CA GLY A 60 -1.52 -2.58 0.49
C GLY A 60 -1.63 -2.97 -0.98
N ASP A 61 -0.87 -3.98 -1.38
CA ASP A 61 -0.75 -4.47 -2.77
C ASP A 61 -0.40 -3.35 -3.76
N SER A 62 0.54 -2.51 -3.35
CA SER A 62 1.14 -1.48 -4.20
C SER A 62 2.25 -2.06 -5.07
N PHE A 63 2.82 -3.20 -4.66
CA PHE A 63 3.84 -3.95 -5.39
C PHE A 63 3.25 -4.78 -6.54
N GLN A 64 4.14 -5.19 -7.45
CA GLN A 64 3.86 -6.03 -8.62
C GLN A 64 2.89 -5.40 -9.64
N GLY A 65 2.78 -5.96 -10.85
CA GLY A 65 1.68 -5.68 -11.79
C GLY A 65 2.05 -4.96 -13.09
N THR A 66 3.13 -4.17 -13.10
CA THR A 66 3.61 -3.51 -14.33
C THR A 66 5.14 -3.57 -14.46
N ILE A 67 5.66 -3.17 -15.63
CA ILE A 67 7.10 -3.10 -15.89
C ILE A 67 7.84 -2.15 -14.93
N TRP A 68 7.14 -1.17 -14.35
CA TRP A 68 7.71 -0.27 -13.34
C TRP A 68 8.29 -1.04 -12.17
N TYR A 69 7.51 -1.96 -11.60
CA TYR A 69 7.97 -2.75 -10.46
C TYR A 69 8.97 -3.82 -10.89
N THR A 70 8.83 -4.41 -12.07
CA THR A 70 9.81 -5.38 -12.59
C THR A 70 11.22 -4.78 -12.68
N LEU A 71 11.35 -3.53 -13.11
CA LEU A 71 12.65 -2.88 -13.31
C LEU A 71 13.16 -2.15 -12.07
N LEU A 72 12.28 -1.48 -11.32
CA LEU A 72 12.68 -0.53 -10.27
C LEU A 72 12.27 -0.96 -8.86
N ARG A 73 11.46 -2.02 -8.74
CA ARG A 73 11.08 -2.66 -7.47
C ARG A 73 10.51 -1.66 -6.46
N TRP A 74 10.79 -1.87 -5.17
CA TRP A 74 10.27 -1.04 -4.08
C TRP A 74 10.60 0.45 -4.22
N ASN A 75 11.72 0.80 -4.86
CA ASN A 75 12.21 2.18 -4.89
C ASN A 75 11.26 3.09 -5.69
N VAL A 76 10.77 2.62 -6.85
CA VAL A 76 9.77 3.40 -7.61
C VAL A 76 8.45 3.49 -6.86
N THR A 77 8.04 2.42 -6.18
CA THR A 77 6.79 2.41 -5.41
C THR A 77 6.88 3.40 -4.24
N ALA A 78 7.93 3.37 -3.45
CA ALA A 78 8.16 4.32 -2.36
C ALA A 78 8.20 5.77 -2.89
N TYR A 79 8.93 6.01 -3.99
CA TYR A 79 9.00 7.34 -4.60
C TYR A 79 7.61 7.91 -4.92
N PHE A 80 6.76 7.14 -5.61
CA PHE A 80 5.42 7.61 -5.94
C PHE A 80 4.54 7.73 -4.70
N LEU A 81 4.49 6.71 -3.83
CA LEU A 81 3.65 6.75 -2.64
C LEU A 81 4.01 7.93 -1.72
N ASN A 82 5.28 8.32 -1.62
CA ASN A 82 5.71 9.49 -0.84
C ASN A 82 5.34 10.85 -1.46
N LEU A 83 4.90 10.91 -2.73
CA LEU A 83 4.35 12.17 -3.29
C LEU A 83 3.03 12.57 -2.61
N LEU A 84 2.34 11.60 -2.01
CA LEU A 84 1.17 11.78 -1.17
C LEU A 84 1.14 10.67 -0.12
N PRO A 85 1.88 10.85 0.99
CA PRO A 85 1.87 9.87 2.07
C PRO A 85 0.46 9.67 2.61
N ALA A 86 0.09 8.41 2.87
CA ALA A 86 -1.17 8.08 3.52
C ALA A 86 -1.09 8.38 5.02
N ASP A 87 -2.24 8.65 5.63
CA ASP A 87 -2.35 8.77 7.10
C ASP A 87 -2.04 7.43 7.77
N ALA A 88 -2.33 6.32 7.08
CA ALA A 88 -1.87 4.99 7.41
C ALA A 88 -1.81 4.11 6.15
N MET A 89 -0.85 3.20 6.14
CA MET A 89 -0.71 2.16 5.13
C MET A 89 -0.60 0.80 5.81
N THR A 90 -1.15 -0.25 5.19
CA THR A 90 -0.82 -1.63 5.54
C THR A 90 -0.12 -2.33 4.38
N LEU A 91 0.44 -3.51 4.64
CA LEU A 91 1.02 -4.37 3.62
C LEU A 91 -0.08 -5.19 2.92
N GLY A 92 0.12 -5.54 1.67
CA GLY A 92 -0.61 -6.64 1.02
C GLY A 92 0.31 -7.86 0.92
N ASN A 93 -0.16 -8.90 0.23
CA ASN A 93 0.68 -10.08 0.02
C ASN A 93 1.81 -9.81 -0.98
N HIS A 94 1.61 -8.92 -1.95
CA HIS A 94 2.63 -8.64 -2.97
C HIS A 94 3.81 -7.81 -2.44
N GLU A 95 3.67 -7.17 -1.28
CA GLU A 95 4.78 -6.54 -0.58
C GLU A 95 5.90 -7.54 -0.21
N PHE A 96 5.58 -8.85 -0.17
CA PHE A 96 6.51 -9.94 0.13
C PHE A 96 7.03 -10.68 -1.11
N ASP A 97 6.68 -10.28 -2.34
CA ASP A 97 7.08 -10.97 -3.59
C ASP A 97 8.61 -11.12 -3.75
N HIS A 98 9.39 -10.23 -3.14
CA HIS A 98 10.86 -10.26 -3.14
C HIS A 98 11.44 -10.54 -1.74
N GLY A 99 10.66 -11.19 -0.88
CA GLY A 99 11.03 -11.51 0.48
C GLY A 99 11.25 -10.28 1.36
N VAL A 100 11.82 -10.55 2.52
CA VAL A 100 12.16 -9.54 3.53
C VAL A 100 13.21 -8.57 2.99
N GLU A 101 14.10 -9.04 2.12
CA GLU A 101 15.13 -8.23 1.49
C GLU A 101 14.56 -7.11 0.60
N GLY A 102 13.38 -7.34 0.01
CA GLY A 102 12.65 -6.31 -0.74
C GLY A 102 11.79 -5.41 0.16
N LEU A 103 11.24 -5.96 1.25
CA LEU A 103 10.32 -5.26 2.15
C LEU A 103 11.02 -4.31 3.11
N VAL A 104 12.11 -4.72 3.77
CA VAL A 104 12.82 -3.89 4.75
C VAL A 104 13.25 -2.53 4.20
N PRO A 105 13.91 -2.43 3.02
CA PRO A 105 14.27 -1.12 2.47
C PRO A 105 13.04 -0.30 2.05
N PHE A 106 11.93 -0.93 1.67
CA PHE A 106 10.68 -0.24 1.41
C PHE A 106 10.12 0.41 2.69
N LEU A 107 10.07 -0.34 3.79
CA LEU A 107 9.61 0.17 5.09
C LEU A 107 10.47 1.33 5.59
N GLY A 108 11.79 1.28 5.35
CA GLY A 108 12.70 2.37 5.70
C GLY A 108 12.61 3.59 4.77
N ALA A 109 11.98 3.46 3.60
CA ALA A 109 11.88 4.53 2.60
C ALA A 109 10.48 5.17 2.52
N ILE A 110 9.44 4.50 3.00
CA ILE A 110 8.05 4.98 2.94
C ILE A 110 7.78 5.99 4.08
N ASP A 111 7.15 7.11 3.75
CA ASP A 111 6.81 8.16 4.73
C ASP A 111 5.48 7.88 5.46
N SER A 112 4.68 6.94 4.94
CA SER A 112 3.38 6.58 5.51
C SER A 112 3.57 5.66 6.72
N PRO A 113 2.86 5.89 7.85
CA PRO A 113 2.89 4.97 8.98
C PRO A 113 2.40 3.58 8.56
N MET A 114 3.25 2.56 8.74
CA MET A 114 2.91 1.18 8.43
C MET A 114 2.22 0.51 9.62
N LEU A 115 1.00 0.04 9.41
CA LEU A 115 0.15 -0.60 10.40
C LEU A 115 0.01 -2.08 10.07
N VAL A 116 0.42 -2.95 10.99
CA VAL A 116 0.23 -4.41 10.87
C VAL A 116 -0.16 -4.96 12.25
N ALA A 117 -1.04 -5.96 12.27
CA ALA A 117 -1.56 -6.54 13.51
C ALA A 117 -1.35 -8.07 13.62
N ASN A 118 -1.11 -8.75 12.50
CA ASN A 118 -1.05 -10.21 12.42
C ASN A 118 0.21 -10.74 11.71
N ILE A 119 1.30 -9.96 11.71
CA ILE A 119 2.62 -10.41 11.28
C ILE A 119 3.42 -10.83 12.51
N ASP A 120 4.00 -12.03 12.47
CA ASP A 120 4.92 -12.54 13.49
C ASP A 120 6.35 -12.47 12.95
N ASP A 121 7.12 -11.49 13.43
CA ASP A 121 8.49 -11.21 13.00
C ASP A 121 9.55 -11.67 14.02
N ARG A 122 9.18 -12.51 14.98
CA ARG A 122 10.08 -12.98 16.06
C ARG A 122 11.36 -13.63 15.53
N GLU A 123 11.25 -14.34 14.41
CA GLU A 123 12.36 -15.04 13.75
C GLU A 123 13.02 -14.21 12.63
N GLU A 124 12.58 -12.96 12.40
CA GLU A 124 13.10 -12.07 11.35
C GLU A 124 13.59 -10.73 11.94
N PRO A 125 14.80 -10.70 12.54
CA PRO A 125 15.31 -9.54 13.26
C PRO A 125 15.41 -8.25 12.44
N THR A 126 15.45 -8.35 11.11
CA THR A 126 15.52 -7.21 10.20
C THR A 126 14.19 -6.48 10.04
N LEU A 127 13.06 -7.11 10.36
CA LEU A 127 11.73 -6.50 10.35
C LEU A 127 11.32 -5.89 11.68
N GLN A 128 11.94 -6.35 12.78
CA GLN A 128 11.61 -5.90 14.12
C GLN A 128 11.78 -4.38 14.26
N GLY A 129 10.70 -3.71 14.67
CA GLY A 129 10.65 -2.25 14.83
C GLY A 129 10.51 -1.45 13.53
N SER A 130 10.41 -2.12 12.37
CA SER A 130 10.20 -1.47 11.07
C SER A 130 8.71 -1.18 10.77
N THR A 131 7.81 -1.70 11.59
CA THR A 131 6.37 -1.43 11.53
C THR A 131 5.87 -0.93 12.88
N SER A 132 4.79 -0.15 12.87
CA SER A 132 4.08 0.14 14.11
C SER A 132 3.11 -1.00 14.37
N GLU A 133 3.33 -1.76 15.44
CA GLU A 133 2.33 -2.69 15.94
C GLU A 133 1.09 -1.89 16.33
N VAL A 134 0.00 -2.08 15.58
CA VAL A 134 -1.29 -1.59 16.03
C VAL A 134 -1.83 -2.61 17.00
N SER A 135 -1.55 -2.41 18.29
CA SER A 135 -2.34 -3.05 19.32
C SER A 135 -3.77 -2.58 19.14
N CYS A 136 -4.65 -3.50 18.73
CA CYS A 136 -6.06 -3.21 18.45
C CYS A 136 -6.74 -2.43 19.58
N TRP A 137 -6.20 -2.46 20.81
CA TRP A 137 -6.65 -1.74 22.01
C TRP A 137 -6.48 -0.21 22.00
N SER A 138 -5.47 0.38 21.35
CA SER A 138 -5.23 1.84 21.42
C SER A 138 -6.09 2.65 20.42
N VAL A 139 -6.53 2.01 19.33
CA VAL A 139 -7.35 2.62 18.26
C VAL A 139 -8.84 2.73 18.65
N TRP A 140 -9.30 1.96 19.66
CA TRP A 140 -10.67 2.01 20.18
C TRP A 140 -11.10 3.37 20.73
N SER A 141 -10.16 4.27 21.06
CA SER A 141 -10.50 5.61 21.55
C SER A 141 -10.88 6.60 20.43
N GLN A 142 -10.63 6.29 19.15
CA GLN A 142 -10.84 7.23 18.05
C GLN A 142 -11.58 6.65 16.83
N ILE A 143 -11.55 5.34 16.54
CA ILE A 143 -12.27 4.75 15.38
C ILE A 143 -12.74 3.32 15.71
N GLU A 144 -14.04 3.04 15.58
CA GLU A 144 -14.68 1.78 16.04
C GLU A 144 -14.42 0.50 15.20
N SER A 145 -13.65 0.50 14.09
CA SER A 145 -13.46 -0.77 13.34
C SER A 145 -12.31 -0.83 12.31
N LEU A 146 -11.07 -0.49 12.67
CA LEU A 146 -9.91 -0.71 11.78
C LEU A 146 -8.86 -1.60 12.46
N CYS A 147 -9.15 -2.91 12.50
CA CYS A 147 -8.15 -3.96 12.65
C CYS A 147 -8.28 -4.82 11.39
N ASP A 148 -7.48 -4.48 10.37
CA ASP A 148 -7.50 -5.18 9.09
C ASP A 148 -6.84 -6.55 9.23
N THR A 149 -7.45 -7.55 8.61
CA THR A 149 -6.94 -8.92 8.58
C THR A 149 -6.23 -9.12 7.26
N HIS A 150 -4.90 -9.21 7.25
CA HIS A 150 -4.19 -9.63 6.04
C HIS A 150 -4.68 -11.02 5.60
N ALA A 151 -4.72 -11.24 4.30
CA ALA A 151 -4.92 -12.56 3.73
C ALA A 151 -3.89 -13.53 4.32
N THR A 152 -4.39 -14.50 5.09
CA THR A 152 -3.62 -15.58 5.73
C THR A 152 -2.92 -16.50 4.72
N ASP A 153 -3.08 -16.25 3.42
CA ASP A 153 -2.42 -16.97 2.32
C ASP A 153 -1.05 -16.38 1.96
N THR A 154 -0.63 -15.27 2.60
CA THR A 154 0.77 -14.85 2.60
C THR A 154 1.52 -15.85 3.48
N LEU A 155 2.14 -16.84 2.83
CA LEU A 155 2.90 -17.96 3.42
C LEU A 155 3.50 -17.59 4.78
N SER A 156 3.22 -18.43 5.78
CA SER A 156 3.92 -18.40 7.05
C SER A 156 5.41 -18.24 6.79
N MET A 157 6.02 -17.19 7.32
CA MET A 157 7.48 -16.95 7.25
C MET A 157 8.30 -18.01 8.01
N THR A 158 7.71 -19.17 8.30
CA THR A 158 8.31 -20.35 8.93
C THR A 158 8.57 -21.51 7.97
N ASP A 159 8.27 -21.42 6.67
CA ASP A 159 8.63 -22.47 5.71
C ASP A 159 10.12 -22.40 5.31
N ARG A 160 11.00 -22.47 6.31
CA ARG A 160 12.29 -23.15 6.19
C ARG A 160 12.15 -24.54 6.79
N SER A 161 11.75 -25.54 6.01
CA SER A 161 12.37 -26.88 6.05
C SER A 161 11.83 -27.88 5.01
N ALA A 162 12.78 -28.57 4.37
CA ALA A 162 12.72 -29.93 3.83
C ALA A 162 12.19 -30.17 2.39
N SER A 163 13.05 -29.98 1.39
CA SER A 163 13.73 -31.09 0.65
C SER A 163 14.81 -30.56 -0.28
#